data_AF-A0A3C1ETD5-F1
#
_entry.id   AF-A0A3C1ETD5-F1
#
_cell.length_a   1.000
_cell.length_b   1.000
_cell.length_c   1.000
_cell.angle_alpha   90.00
_cell.angle_beta   90.00
_cell.angle_gamma   90.00
#
_symmetry.space_group_name_H-M   'P 1'
#
loop_
_entity.id
_entity.type
_entity.pdbx_description
1 polymer ?
#
loop_
_entity_poly.entity_id
_entity_poly.type
_entity_poly.pdbx_seq_one_letter_code
_entity_poly.pdbx_strand_id
1 'polypeptide(L)'
;MKRSRLFVITGFLGLFIVGIATTLLFVRNTFGSDILATEKKDCVPYNIFVEKGEQEYSVKVSWSTKKECLGFVQYGSQRDSLNLVVVDQKNKVKAKTHEVVIEKLLTTQKYYFLVNSDDIAYGYNGTALDFSIKDL
;
A
#
# COMPACT_ATOMS: atom_id res chain seq x y z
N MET A 1 37.63 -34.54 33.46
CA MET A 1 36.22 -34.57 33.01
C MET A 1 35.54 -33.20 32.82
N LYS A 2 35.98 -32.11 33.47
CA LYS A 2 35.36 -30.77 33.31
C LYS A 2 35.66 -30.06 31.98
N ARG A 3 36.88 -30.21 31.43
CA ARG A 3 37.30 -29.53 30.18
C ARG A 3 36.55 -30.02 28.93
N SER A 4 36.30 -31.33 28.78
CA SER A 4 35.57 -31.85 27.61
C SER A 4 34.11 -31.38 27.55
N ARG A 5 33.43 -31.28 28.69
CA ARG A 5 32.07 -30.71 28.75
C ARG A 5 32.03 -29.23 28.37
N LEU A 6 33.08 -28.47 28.70
CA LEU A 6 33.20 -27.05 28.34
C LEU A 6 33.33 -26.88 26.82
N PHE A 7 34.18 -27.68 26.16
CA PHE A 7 34.36 -27.65 24.70
C PHE A 7 33.10 -28.06 23.93
N VAL A 8 32.35 -29.02 24.46
CA VAL A 8 31.09 -29.45 23.85
C VAL A 8 30.03 -28.34 23.93
N ILE A 9 29.91 -27.68 25.08
CA ILE A 9 28.95 -26.57 25.28
C ILE A 9 29.31 -25.37 24.39
N THR A 10 30.59 -24.99 24.30
CA THR A 10 31.00 -23.87 23.44
C THR A 10 30.83 -24.20 21.96
N GLY A 11 31.06 -25.45 21.55
CA GLY A 11 30.80 -25.93 20.20
C GLY A 11 29.31 -25.85 19.82
N PHE A 12 28.42 -26.33 20.69
CA PHE A 12 26.98 -26.24 20.47
C PHE A 12 26.48 -24.80 20.45
N LEU A 13 26.98 -23.94 21.35
CA LEU A 13 26.63 -22.53 21.40
C LEU A 13 27.07 -21.80 20.11
N GLY A 14 28.27 -22.10 19.62
CA GLY A 14 28.78 -21.56 18.36
C GLY A 14 27.91 -21.96 17.16
N LEU A 15 27.57 -23.24 17.06
CA LEU A 15 26.67 -23.74 15.99
C LEU A 15 25.27 -23.13 16.07
N PHE A 16 24.76 -22.89 17.27
CA PHE A 16 23.47 -22.24 17.47
C PHE A 16 23.48 -20.78 17.02
N ILE A 17 24.55 -20.03 17.34
CA ILE A 17 24.72 -18.63 16.90
C ILE A 17 24.86 -18.56 15.38
N VAL A 18 25.65 -19.45 14.76
CA VAL A 18 25.79 -19.51 13.30
C VAL A 18 24.45 -19.88 12.66
N GLY A 19 23.72 -20.83 13.23
CA GLY A 19 22.37 -21.19 12.79
C GLY A 19 21.44 -19.99 12.79
N ILE A 20 21.35 -19.26 13.90
CA ILE A 20 20.53 -18.04 14.01
C ILE A 20 20.98 -16.97 13.00
N ALA A 21 22.28 -16.75 12.84
CA ALA A 21 22.78 -15.77 11.89
C ALA A 21 22.41 -16.13 10.45
N THR A 22 22.53 -17.40 10.06
CA THR A 22 22.18 -17.86 8.71
C THR A 22 20.68 -17.77 8.44
N THR A 23 19.82 -18.08 9.42
CA THR A 23 18.36 -17.95 9.25
C THR A 23 17.96 -16.48 9.15
N LEU A 24 18.54 -15.59 9.96
CA LEU A 24 18.29 -14.15 9.87
C LEU A 24 18.74 -13.57 8.53
N LEU A 25 19.89 -13.98 8.00
CA LEU A 25 20.37 -13.55 6.68
C LEU A 25 19.47 -14.08 5.55
N PHE A 26 19.02 -15.32 5.65
CA PHE A 26 18.09 -15.90 4.69
C PHE A 26 16.76 -15.16 4.69
N VAL A 27 16.17 -14.94 5.87
CA VAL A 27 14.92 -14.18 6.03
C VAL A 27 15.07 -12.75 5.48
N ARG A 28 16.18 -12.07 5.77
CA ARG A 28 16.46 -10.73 5.23
C ARG A 28 16.52 -10.73 3.70
N ASN A 29 17.11 -11.76 3.10
CA ASN A 29 17.25 -11.85 1.65
C ASN A 29 15.95 -12.23 0.95
N THR A 30 15.09 -13.06 1.56
CA THR A 30 13.85 -13.53 0.94
C THR A 30 12.63 -12.66 1.26
N PHE A 31 12.56 -12.09 2.45
CA PHE A 31 11.39 -11.35 2.94
C PHE A 31 11.67 -9.86 3.22
N GLY A 32 12.89 -9.38 2.99
CA GLY A 32 13.28 -8.02 3.36
C GLY A 32 13.39 -7.83 4.88
N SER A 33 13.65 -6.60 5.33
CA SER A 33 13.86 -6.25 6.75
C SER A 33 12.56 -6.04 7.55
N ASP A 34 11.41 -6.42 7.02
CA ASP A 34 10.07 -6.09 7.55
C ASP A 34 9.57 -7.02 8.67
N ILE A 35 10.46 -7.78 9.31
CA ILE A 35 10.17 -8.63 10.47
C ILE A 35 9.73 -7.84 11.72
N LEU A 36 9.88 -6.51 11.70
CA LEU A 36 9.43 -5.54 12.70
C LEU A 36 8.56 -4.43 12.08
N ALA A 37 7.92 -4.70 10.94
CA ALA A 37 7.01 -3.75 10.32
C ALA A 37 5.80 -3.53 11.23
N THR A 38 5.88 -2.48 12.05
CA THR A 38 4.71 -1.89 12.68
C THR A 38 3.75 -1.56 11.56
N GLU A 39 2.60 -2.26 11.47
CA GLU A 39 1.57 -1.92 10.50
C GLU A 39 1.36 -0.41 10.54
N LYS A 40 1.63 0.26 9.42
CA LYS A 40 1.55 1.72 9.31
C LYS A 40 0.08 2.12 9.23
N LYS A 41 -0.68 1.86 10.30
CA LYS A 41 -2.13 2.10 10.43
C LYS A 41 -2.51 3.57 10.27
N ASP A 42 -1.54 4.46 10.27
CA ASP A 42 -1.75 5.90 10.15
C ASP A 42 -2.03 6.36 8.71
N CYS A 43 -1.60 5.57 7.72
CA CYS A 43 -1.79 5.90 6.30
C CYS A 43 -2.93 5.12 5.65
N VAL A 44 -3.79 4.48 6.44
CA VAL A 44 -5.00 3.82 5.92
C VAL A 44 -6.01 4.90 5.49
N PRO A 45 -6.42 4.93 4.21
CA PRO A 45 -7.45 5.84 3.73
C PRO A 45 -8.79 5.58 4.44
N TYR A 46 -9.45 6.66 4.87
CA TYR A 46 -10.81 6.63 5.38
C TYR A 46 -11.64 7.77 4.78
N ASN A 47 -12.96 7.65 4.86
CA ASN A 47 -13.92 8.57 4.26
C ASN A 47 -13.63 8.79 2.77
N ILE A 48 -13.56 7.69 2.01
CA ILE A 48 -13.38 7.74 0.56
C ILE A 48 -14.70 8.22 -0.05
N PHE A 49 -14.67 9.35 -0.73
CA PHE A 49 -15.79 9.89 -1.49
C PHE A 49 -15.47 9.88 -2.97
N VAL A 50 -16.49 9.57 -3.78
CA VAL A 50 -16.44 9.60 -5.24
C VAL A 50 -17.56 10.50 -5.69
N GLU A 51 -17.21 11.59 -6.38
CA GLU A 51 -18.15 12.63 -6.81
C GLU A 51 -17.89 13.00 -8.27
N LYS A 52 -18.88 13.60 -8.94
CA LYS A 52 -18.63 14.23 -10.25
C LYS A 52 -17.59 15.34 -10.10
N GLY A 53 -16.65 15.41 -11.04
CA GLY A 53 -15.72 16.53 -11.13
C GLY A 53 -16.38 17.76 -11.78
N GLU A 54 -15.61 18.83 -11.94
CA GLU A 54 -16.10 20.07 -12.55
C GLU A 54 -16.42 19.91 -14.04
N GLN A 55 -15.71 19.00 -14.72
CA GLN A 55 -15.95 18.67 -16.12
C GLN A 55 -16.91 17.47 -16.22
N GLU A 56 -17.78 17.44 -17.23
CA GLU A 56 -18.74 16.35 -17.46
C GLU A 56 -18.09 14.96 -17.61
N TYR A 57 -16.82 14.92 -18.04
CA TYR A 57 -16.05 13.70 -18.27
C TYR A 57 -15.00 13.46 -17.17
N SER A 58 -15.29 13.94 -15.95
CA SER A 58 -14.37 13.84 -14.83
C SER A 58 -15.03 13.35 -13.54
N VAL A 59 -14.23 12.64 -12.73
CA VAL A 59 -14.62 12.15 -11.40
C VAL A 59 -13.58 12.57 -10.40
N LYS A 60 -14.05 13.10 -9.27
CA LYS A 60 -13.23 13.50 -8.14
C LYS A 60 -13.27 12.41 -7.09
N VAL A 61 -12.10 11.93 -6.68
CA VAL A 61 -11.94 10.98 -5.58
C VAL A 61 -11.21 11.67 -4.44
N SER A 62 -11.79 11.66 -3.25
CA SER A 62 -11.21 12.30 -2.07
C SER A 62 -11.20 11.35 -0.89
N TRP A 63 -10.19 11.48 -0.02
CA TRP A 63 -10.06 10.68 1.20
C TRP A 63 -9.20 11.39 2.24
N SER A 64 -9.14 10.81 3.43
CA SER A 64 -8.29 11.28 4.52
C SER A 64 -7.42 10.18 5.12
N THR A 65 -6.32 10.57 5.75
CA THR A 65 -5.38 9.73 6.49
C THR A 65 -5.07 10.35 7.85
N LYS A 66 -4.61 9.54 8.81
CA LYS A 66 -4.35 10.03 10.18
C LYS A 66 -3.07 10.86 10.26
N LYS A 67 -2.12 10.58 9.37
CA LYS A 67 -0.85 11.30 9.22
C LYS A 67 -0.66 11.79 7.80
N GLU A 68 0.38 12.60 7.60
CA GLU A 68 0.81 13.02 6.28
C GLU A 68 1.39 11.84 5.50
N CYS A 69 0.67 11.41 4.47
CA CYS A 69 1.00 10.25 3.66
C CYS A 69 1.08 10.66 2.18
N LEU A 70 1.82 9.91 1.37
CA LEU A 70 1.77 10.05 -0.08
C LEU A 70 0.47 9.41 -0.57
N GLY A 71 -0.28 10.09 -1.43
CA GLY A 71 -1.58 9.63 -1.90
C GLY A 71 -1.74 9.73 -3.42
N PHE A 72 -2.17 8.64 -4.05
CA PHE A 72 -2.52 8.60 -5.48
C PHE A 72 -3.57 7.52 -5.74
N VAL A 73 -4.19 7.55 -6.92
CA VAL A 73 -5.19 6.54 -7.32
C VAL A 73 -4.69 5.81 -8.56
N GLN A 74 -4.76 4.48 -8.51
CA GLN A 74 -4.64 3.61 -9.67
C GLN A 74 -6.03 3.27 -10.18
N TYR A 75 -6.26 3.34 -11.48
CA TYR A 75 -7.56 3.07 -12.06
C TYR A 75 -7.48 2.42 -13.44
N GLY A 76 -8.61 1.88 -13.91
CA GLY A 76 -8.72 1.23 -15.21
C GLY A 76 -10.14 0.82 -15.55
N SER A 77 -10.37 0.39 -16.79
CA SER A 77 -11.66 -0.16 -17.24
C SER A 77 -11.84 -1.65 -16.93
N GLN A 78 -10.78 -2.32 -16.47
CA GLN A 78 -10.78 -3.73 -16.08
C GLN A 78 -10.39 -3.85 -14.61
N ARG A 79 -11.15 -4.65 -13.85
CA ARG A 79 -10.95 -4.83 -12.41
C ARG A 79 -9.54 -5.32 -12.06
N ASP A 80 -9.03 -6.25 -12.86
CA ASP A 80 -7.76 -6.93 -12.60
C ASP A 80 -6.55 -6.22 -13.26
N SER A 81 -6.78 -5.07 -13.91
CA SER A 81 -5.76 -4.35 -14.68
C SER A 81 -5.92 -2.83 -14.56
N LEU A 82 -5.36 -2.27 -13.49
CA LEU A 82 -5.38 -0.83 -13.17
C LEU A 82 -4.11 -0.13 -13.68
N ASN A 83 -4.01 0.07 -14.98
CA ASN A 83 -2.78 0.56 -15.65
C ASN A 83 -2.65 2.09 -15.69
N LEU A 84 -3.65 2.83 -15.20
CA LEU A 84 -3.65 4.29 -15.20
C LEU A 84 -3.44 4.80 -13.77
N VAL A 85 -2.75 5.94 -13.65
CA VAL A 85 -2.44 6.57 -12.37
C VAL A 85 -2.84 8.03 -12.42
N VAL A 86 -3.44 8.51 -11.34
CA VAL A 86 -3.65 9.94 -11.08
C VAL A 86 -3.10 10.29 -9.70
N VAL A 87 -2.42 11.44 -9.62
CA VAL A 87 -1.79 11.92 -8.39
C VAL A 87 -2.50 13.17 -7.87
N ASP A 88 -2.41 13.40 -6.57
CA ASP A 88 -2.90 14.63 -5.95
C ASP A 88 -2.02 15.81 -6.37
N GLN A 89 -2.52 16.62 -7.30
CA GLN A 89 -1.80 17.79 -7.83
C GLN A 89 -1.83 18.98 -6.86
N LYS A 90 -2.73 18.98 -5.88
CA LYS A 90 -2.93 20.08 -4.93
C LYS A 90 -1.94 20.00 -3.77
N ASN A 91 -1.79 18.80 -3.20
CA ASN A 91 -0.96 18.58 -2.01
C ASN A 91 0.45 18.07 -2.31
N LYS A 92 0.74 17.70 -3.58
CA LYS A 92 2.04 17.43 -4.25
C LYS A 92 3.07 16.49 -3.62
N VAL A 93 3.07 16.25 -2.31
CA VAL A 93 4.06 15.43 -1.61
C VAL A 93 3.39 14.54 -0.56
N LYS A 94 2.98 15.10 0.57
CA LYS A 94 2.30 14.38 1.64
C LYS A 94 1.25 15.26 2.28
N ALA A 95 0.09 14.69 2.57
CA ALA A 95 -0.99 15.40 3.24
C ALA A 95 -1.84 14.43 4.06
N LYS A 96 -2.72 15.01 4.88
CA LYS A 96 -3.75 14.26 5.62
C LYS A 96 -5.07 14.17 4.85
N THR A 97 -5.28 15.07 3.91
CA THR A 97 -6.47 15.14 3.07
C THR A 97 -6.00 15.11 1.64
N HIS A 98 -6.60 14.23 0.85
CA HIS A 98 -6.21 13.96 -0.51
C HIS A 98 -7.37 14.15 -1.45
N GLU A 99 -7.07 14.65 -2.63
CA GLU A 99 -8.03 14.82 -3.72
C GLU A 99 -7.33 14.54 -5.05
N VAL A 100 -7.97 13.74 -5.88
CA VAL A 100 -7.54 13.50 -7.25
C VAL A 100 -8.72 13.67 -8.19
N VAL A 101 -8.44 14.18 -9.39
CA VAL A 101 -9.44 14.34 -10.45
C VAL A 101 -9.03 13.45 -11.61
N ILE A 102 -9.85 12.42 -11.86
CA ILE A 102 -9.71 11.53 -13.01
C ILE A 102 -10.47 12.18 -14.17
N GLU A 103 -9.74 12.57 -15.21
CA GLU A 103 -10.30 13.25 -16.39
C GLU A 103 -10.45 12.29 -17.59
N LYS A 104 -11.13 12.76 -18.65
CA LYS A 104 -11.24 12.10 -19.97
C LYS A 104 -11.89 10.71 -19.89
N LEU A 105 -12.88 10.57 -19.02
CA LEU A 105 -13.63 9.34 -18.82
C LEU A 105 -14.81 9.22 -19.80
N LEU A 106 -15.12 7.99 -20.20
CA LEU A 106 -16.34 7.69 -20.96
C LEU A 106 -17.53 7.60 -19.99
N THR A 107 -18.59 8.36 -20.26
CA THR A 107 -19.74 8.49 -19.34
C THR A 107 -20.53 7.20 -19.12
N THR A 108 -20.55 6.31 -20.12
CA THR A 108 -21.26 5.03 -20.08
C THR A 108 -20.41 3.85 -19.58
N GLN A 109 -19.12 4.08 -19.31
CA GLN A 109 -18.17 3.04 -18.96
C GLN A 109 -18.05 2.91 -17.44
N LYS A 110 -17.99 1.66 -16.97
CA LYS A 110 -17.63 1.36 -15.58
C LYS A 110 -16.11 1.33 -15.42
N TYR A 111 -15.61 2.00 -14.40
CA TYR A 111 -14.20 2.05 -14.05
C TYR A 111 -13.97 1.44 -12.67
N TYR A 112 -12.74 0.97 -12.46
CA TYR A 112 -12.27 0.38 -11.22
C TYR A 112 -11.09 1.18 -10.71
N PHE A 113 -10.93 1.28 -9.38
CA PHE A 113 -9.81 1.99 -8.79
C PHE A 113 -9.39 1.44 -7.43
N LEU A 114 -8.13 1.71 -7.09
CA LEU A 114 -7.53 1.52 -5.78
C LEU A 114 -6.93 2.84 -5.32
N VAL A 115 -7.14 3.16 -4.03
CA VAL A 115 -6.46 4.29 -3.39
C VAL A 115 -5.13 3.78 -2.88
N ASN A 116 -4.04 4.33 -3.40
CA ASN A 116 -2.70 4.02 -2.92
C ASN A 116 -2.26 5.06 -1.89
N SER A 117 -1.77 4.57 -0.75
CA SER A 117 -1.27 5.41 0.33
C SER A 117 0.00 4.81 0.91
N ASP A 118 1.11 5.55 0.80
CA ASP A 118 2.47 5.07 1.17
C ASP A 118 2.77 3.65 0.67
N ASP A 119 2.63 3.44 -0.64
CA ASP A 119 2.92 2.19 -1.37
C ASP A 119 2.01 0.99 -1.06
N ILE A 120 0.93 1.21 -0.29
CA ILE A 120 -0.10 0.20 -0.03
C ILE A 120 -1.36 0.56 -0.81
N ALA A 121 -1.88 -0.39 -1.58
CA ALA A 121 -3.13 -0.24 -2.32
C ALA A 121 -4.33 -0.65 -1.46
N TYR A 122 -5.33 0.22 -1.40
CA TYR A 122 -6.55 0.05 -0.61
C TYR A 122 -7.79 -0.01 -1.51
N GLY A 123 -8.63 -0.98 -1.22
CA GLY A 123 -9.96 -1.16 -1.78
C GLY A 123 -10.88 -1.81 -0.75
N TYR A 124 -12.07 -2.24 -1.16
CA TYR A 124 -12.98 -2.94 -0.25
C TYR A 124 -12.57 -4.39 -0.12
N ASN A 125 -12.14 -4.82 1.08
CA ASN A 125 -11.64 -6.17 1.34
C ASN A 125 -10.56 -6.64 0.36
N GLY A 126 -9.64 -5.73 0.00
CA GLY A 126 -8.56 -6.01 -0.97
C GLY A 126 -9.00 -6.03 -2.43
N THR A 127 -10.27 -5.71 -2.72
CA THR A 127 -10.81 -5.63 -4.08
C THR A 127 -10.97 -4.18 -4.53
N ALA A 128 -10.66 -3.90 -5.80
CA ALA A 128 -10.85 -2.58 -6.39
C ALA A 128 -12.30 -2.08 -6.24
N LEU A 129 -12.42 -0.81 -5.85
CA LEU A 129 -13.68 -0.07 -5.84
C LEU A 129 -14.09 0.24 -7.28
N ASP A 130 -15.36 0.54 -7.51
CA ASP A 130 -15.85 0.85 -8.84
C ASP A 130 -16.77 2.07 -8.87
N PHE A 131 -16.83 2.72 -10.02
CA PHE A 131 -17.71 3.86 -10.28
C PHE A 131 -18.11 3.91 -11.76
N SER A 132 -19.18 4.63 -12.05
CA SER A 132 -19.52 5.10 -13.39
C SER A 132 -20.05 6.53 -13.27
N ILE A 133 -19.78 7.40 -14.24
CA ILE A 133 -20.24 8.81 -14.19
C ILE A 133 -21.77 8.89 -14.14
N LYS A 134 -22.45 7.92 -14.76
CA LYS A 134 -23.91 7.83 -14.79
C LYS A 134 -24.52 7.58 -13.41
N ASP A 135 -23.81 6.86 -12.54
CA ASP A 135 -24.31 6.45 -11.21
C ASP A 135 -23.91 7.42 -10.10
N LEU A 136 -23.16 8.48 -10.42
CA LEU A 136 -22.80 9.61 -9.55
C LEU A 136 -23.75 10.79 -9.78
#